data_AF-A0AAV3P154-F1
#
_entry.id   AF-A0AAV3P154-F1
#
_cell.length_a   1.000
_cell.length_b   1.000
_cell.length_c   1.000
_cell.angle_alpha   90.00
_cell.angle_beta   90.00
_cell.angle_gamma   90.00
#
_symmetry.space_group_name_H-M   'P 1'
#
loop_
_entity.id
_entity.type
_entity.pdbx_description
1 polymer ?
#
loop_
_entity_poly.entity_id
_entity_poly.type
_entity_poly.pdbx_seq_one_letter_code
_entity_poly.pdbx_strand_id
1 'polypeptide(L)'
;MRKRYLKPNRSTFPCTIKACASLSDLNSGKQTHQQALIFGYEDDIFVSSALIDINERSNTGAESVGILKEYYIPDYIILPDLEIETLDEIPTCPVIVFINSRSGGQLGGELLVTYRTLLNKNQVIDLGEKAPEKVLHQLYFNFDKHHKNGDNLAAQIQKKLRIIVAGGDGTAGWLLGVVSDLKLAHAPPIATVPLGTGNNLPFAFGWVR
;
A
#
# COMPACT_ATOMS: atom_id res chain seq x y z
N MET A 1 13.03 16.75 12.02
CA MET A 1 13.83 15.52 12.23
C MET A 1 13.73 14.64 10.98
N ARG A 2 14.85 14.31 10.32
CA ARG A 2 14.88 13.33 9.22
C ARG A 2 14.65 11.93 9.80
N LYS A 3 13.46 11.35 9.62
CA LYS A 3 13.17 9.96 10.06
C LYS A 3 13.84 8.99 9.08
N ARG A 4 15.03 8.50 9.44
CA ARG A 4 15.91 7.61 8.64
C ARG A 4 15.39 6.17 8.46
N TYR A 5 14.23 5.82 9.01
CA TYR A 5 13.78 4.42 9.13
C TYR A 5 12.64 4.01 8.20
N LEU A 6 12.14 4.92 7.34
CA LEU A 6 11.05 4.65 6.41
C LEU A 6 11.56 4.95 4.99
N LYS A 7 12.07 3.93 4.30
CA LYS A 7 12.45 4.02 2.89
C LYS A 7 11.72 2.91 2.11
N PRO A 8 11.13 3.23 0.95
CA PRO A 8 10.76 2.23 -0.04
C PRO A 8 11.94 1.30 -0.33
N ASN A 9 11.68 0.00 -0.41
CA ASN A 9 12.67 -1.02 -0.75
C ASN A 9 12.44 -1.58 -2.16
N ARG A 10 13.39 -2.39 -2.67
CA ARG A 10 13.35 -3.00 -4.02
C ARG A 10 12.03 -3.64 -4.41
N SER A 11 11.27 -4.14 -3.44
CA SER A 11 10.00 -4.81 -3.73
C SER A 11 8.82 -3.82 -3.74
N THR A 12 8.95 -2.67 -3.08
CA THR A 12 7.88 -1.68 -2.87
C THR A 12 7.36 -1.13 -4.20
N PHE A 13 8.26 -0.66 -5.07
CA PHE A 13 7.88 -0.07 -6.35
C PHE A 13 7.22 -1.06 -7.31
N PRO A 14 7.76 -2.27 -7.57
CA PRO A 14 7.09 -3.25 -8.42
C PRO A 14 5.67 -3.58 -7.96
N CYS A 15 5.45 -3.77 -6.65
CA CYS A 15 4.10 -4.05 -6.16
C CYS A 15 3.15 -2.85 -6.34
N THR A 16 3.61 -1.63 -6.08
CA THR A 16 2.76 -0.44 -6.28
C THR A 16 2.48 -0.20 -7.76
N ILE A 17 3.46 -0.36 -8.66
CA ILE A 17 3.28 -0.21 -10.11
C ILE A 17 2.35 -1.30 -10.64
N LYS A 18 2.52 -2.56 -10.23
CA LYS A 18 1.67 -3.69 -10.64
C LYS A 18 0.26 -3.59 -10.05
N ALA A 19 0.11 -3.02 -8.85
CA ALA A 19 -1.19 -2.62 -8.33
C ALA A 19 -1.81 -1.56 -9.25
N CYS A 20 -1.12 -0.44 -9.52
CA CYS A 20 -1.61 0.59 -10.45
C CYS A 20 -1.98 0.04 -11.84
N ALA A 21 -1.20 -0.91 -12.38
CA ALA A 21 -1.49 -1.62 -13.63
C ALA A 21 -2.79 -2.41 -13.56
N SER A 22 -3.00 -3.14 -12.46
CA SER A 22 -4.21 -3.92 -12.23
C SER A 22 -5.44 -3.03 -11.99
N LEU A 23 -5.22 -1.81 -11.54
CA LEU A 23 -6.25 -0.80 -11.26
C LEU A 23 -6.51 0.12 -12.48
N SER A 24 -5.84 -0.08 -13.61
CA SER A 24 -5.85 0.83 -14.77
C SER A 24 -5.50 2.29 -14.45
N ASP A 25 -4.87 2.54 -13.30
CA ASP A 25 -4.44 3.87 -12.88
C ASP A 25 -3.03 4.14 -13.41
N LEU A 26 -2.98 4.40 -14.73
CA LEU A 26 -1.75 4.67 -15.45
C LEU A 26 -1.00 5.89 -14.90
N ASN A 27 -1.73 6.88 -14.38
CA ASN A 27 -1.14 8.12 -13.88
C ASN A 27 -0.39 7.89 -12.56
N SER A 28 -1.00 7.18 -11.60
CA SER A 28 -0.33 6.81 -10.37
C SER A 28 0.80 5.81 -10.65
N GLY A 29 0.58 4.84 -11.54
CA GLY A 29 1.58 3.85 -11.91
C GLY A 29 2.82 4.46 -12.56
N LYS A 30 2.66 5.41 -13.48
CA LYS A 30 3.76 6.18 -14.07
C LYS A 30 4.50 7.02 -13.03
N GLN A 31 3.78 7.67 -12.11
CA GLN A 31 4.41 8.45 -11.04
C GLN A 31 5.21 7.56 -10.08
N THR A 32 4.67 6.40 -9.68
CA THR A 32 5.39 5.42 -8.86
C THR A 32 6.61 4.86 -9.60
N HIS A 33 6.49 4.58 -10.90
CA HIS A 33 7.64 4.15 -11.70
C HIS A 33 8.73 5.24 -11.78
N GLN A 34 8.35 6.50 -12.02
CA GLN A 34 9.29 7.62 -11.97
C GLN A 34 9.99 7.72 -10.60
N GLN A 35 9.24 7.55 -9.50
CA GLN A 35 9.85 7.47 -8.18
C GLN A 35 10.86 6.32 -8.08
N ALA A 36 10.53 5.12 -8.58
CA ALA A 36 11.43 3.97 -8.55
C ALA A 36 12.79 4.24 -9.22
N LEU A 37 12.78 4.89 -10.40
CA LEU A 37 14.01 5.30 -11.10
C LEU A 37 14.86 6.25 -10.25
N ILE A 38 14.23 7.20 -9.59
CA ILE A 38 14.93 8.22 -8.81
C ILE A 38 15.56 7.61 -7.53
N PHE A 39 15.04 6.48 -7.08
CA PHE A 39 15.59 5.71 -5.96
C PHE A 39 16.76 4.79 -6.32
N GLY A 40 17.16 4.69 -7.58
CA GLY A 40 18.24 3.77 -8.00
C GLY A 40 17.74 2.36 -8.32
N TYR A 41 16.44 2.19 -8.62
CA TYR A 41 15.86 0.91 -9.02
C TYR A 41 15.59 0.80 -10.52
N GLU A 42 16.25 1.61 -11.35
CA GLU A 42 16.17 1.58 -12.81
C GLU A 42 16.58 0.24 -13.43
N ASP A 43 17.54 -0.44 -12.79
CA ASP A 43 18.06 -1.76 -13.19
C ASP A 43 17.30 -2.93 -12.53
N ASP A 44 16.33 -2.65 -11.64
CA ASP A 44 15.52 -3.71 -11.05
C ASP A 44 14.53 -4.23 -12.10
N ILE A 45 14.76 -5.46 -12.56
CA ILE A 45 14.00 -6.09 -13.64
C ILE A 45 12.49 -6.03 -13.43
N PHE A 46 12.02 -6.03 -12.17
CA PHE A 46 10.60 -5.95 -11.85
C PHE A 46 10.06 -4.51 -11.90
N VAL A 47 10.89 -3.50 -11.65
CA VAL A 47 10.54 -2.09 -11.86
C VAL A 47 10.50 -1.78 -13.35
N SER A 48 11.50 -2.24 -14.11
CA SER A 48 11.61 -2.02 -15.56
C SER A 48 10.50 -2.77 -16.33
N SER A 49 10.12 -3.97 -15.88
CA SER A 49 9.02 -4.74 -16.49
C SER A 49 7.62 -4.26 -16.11
N ALA A 50 7.44 -3.57 -14.99
CA ALA A 50 6.11 -3.19 -14.51
C ALA A 50 5.42 -2.11 -15.39
N LEU A 51 6.17 -1.36 -16.22
CA LEU A 51 5.59 -0.51 -17.26
C LEU A 51 4.99 -1.30 -18.42
N ILE A 52 5.54 -2.48 -18.73
CA ILE A 52 5.02 -3.37 -19.75
C ILE A 52 3.64 -3.87 -19.30
N ASP A 53 3.50 -4.30 -18.04
CA ASP A 53 2.22 -4.69 -17.43
C ASP A 53 1.16 -3.56 -17.45
N ILE A 54 1.57 -2.31 -17.18
CA ILE A 54 0.72 -1.10 -17.24
C ILE A 54 0.22 -0.82 -18.67
N ASN A 55 1.11 -0.94 -19.67
CA ASN A 55 0.80 -0.63 -21.06
C ASN A 55 0.06 -1.78 -21.79
N GLU A 56 0.30 -3.03 -21.40
CA GLU A 56 -0.38 -4.19 -21.98
C GLU A 56 -1.83 -4.31 -21.48
N ARG A 57 -2.07 -4.11 -20.17
CA ARG A 57 -3.42 -4.15 -19.59
C ARG A 57 -4.30 -2.94 -19.94
N SER A 58 -3.71 -1.86 -20.44
CA SER A 58 -4.48 -0.72 -20.98
C SER A 58 -4.91 -0.90 -22.44
N ASN A 59 -4.24 -1.80 -23.19
CA ASN A 59 -4.60 -2.13 -24.57
C ASN A 59 -5.57 -3.31 -24.68
N THR A 60 -5.59 -4.22 -23.71
CA THR A 60 -6.65 -5.21 -23.58
C THR A 60 -7.73 -4.62 -22.68
N GLY A 61 -8.97 -4.49 -23.16
CA GLY A 61 -10.13 -4.19 -22.31
C GLY A 61 -10.37 -5.32 -21.32
N ALA A 62 -9.50 -5.45 -20.32
CA ALA A 62 -9.56 -6.49 -19.32
C ALA A 62 -10.74 -6.18 -18.39
N GLU A 63 -11.85 -6.83 -18.69
CA GLU A 63 -12.98 -7.01 -17.78
C GLU A 63 -12.45 -7.32 -16.37
N SER A 64 -13.06 -6.67 -15.38
CA SER A 64 -12.72 -6.72 -13.95
C SER A 64 -12.34 -8.14 -13.49
N VAL A 65 -11.03 -8.37 -13.39
CA VAL A 65 -10.41 -9.58 -12.86
C VAL A 65 -10.64 -9.57 -11.35
N GLY A 66 -11.07 -10.71 -10.79
CA GLY A 66 -11.38 -10.85 -9.37
C GLY A 66 -10.26 -10.40 -8.41
N ILE A 67 -10.57 -10.40 -7.11
CA ILE A 67 -9.69 -9.91 -6.03
C ILE A 67 -8.24 -10.34 -6.26
N LEU A 68 -7.33 -9.36 -6.25
CA LEU A 68 -5.90 -9.59 -6.47
C LEU A 68 -5.30 -10.36 -5.28
N LYS A 69 -5.31 -11.69 -5.36
CA LYS A 69 -4.87 -12.60 -4.28
C LYS A 69 -3.45 -12.32 -3.77
N GLU A 70 -2.56 -11.84 -4.63
CA GLU A 70 -1.19 -11.46 -4.28
C GLU A 70 -1.12 -10.33 -3.21
N TYR A 71 -2.11 -9.43 -3.18
CA TYR A 71 -2.16 -8.29 -2.26
C TYR A 71 -3.15 -8.47 -1.11
N TYR A 72 -3.80 -9.63 -1.03
CA TYR A 72 -4.90 -9.87 -0.13
C TYR A 72 -4.46 -9.97 1.34
N ILE A 73 -5.27 -9.40 2.24
CA ILE A 73 -5.20 -9.56 3.68
C ILE A 73 -6.59 -10.07 4.14
N PRO A 74 -6.66 -11.22 4.82
CA PRO A 74 -7.90 -11.74 5.40
C PRO A 74 -8.58 -10.78 6.36
N ASP A 75 -9.91 -10.83 6.41
CA ASP A 75 -10.72 -9.98 7.29
C ASP A 75 -10.36 -10.18 8.76
N TYR A 76 -10.08 -11.42 9.18
CA TYR A 76 -9.77 -11.73 10.57
C TYR A 76 -8.45 -11.13 11.08
N ILE A 77 -7.58 -10.70 10.17
CA ILE A 77 -6.36 -9.95 10.50
C ILE A 77 -6.68 -8.47 10.69
N ILE A 78 -7.63 -7.92 9.94
CA ILE A 78 -7.94 -6.49 9.91
C ILE A 78 -8.99 -6.12 10.97
N LEU A 79 -10.07 -6.90 11.04
CA LEU A 79 -11.23 -6.67 11.88
C LEU A 79 -11.07 -7.38 13.23
N PRO A 80 -11.68 -6.86 14.31
CA PRO A 80 -11.60 -7.50 15.61
C PRO A 80 -12.50 -8.74 15.66
N ASP A 81 -12.10 -9.71 16.49
CA ASP A 81 -12.95 -10.82 16.95
C ASP A 81 -13.57 -11.72 15.87
N LEU A 82 -12.91 -11.83 14.71
CA LEU A 82 -13.22 -12.85 13.72
C LEU A 82 -12.35 -14.10 13.93
N GLU A 83 -12.90 -15.25 13.53
CA GLU A 83 -12.20 -16.53 13.56
C GLU A 83 -11.15 -16.63 12.45
N ILE A 84 -10.13 -17.46 12.67
CA ILE A 84 -9.03 -17.65 11.72
C ILE A 84 -9.57 -18.34 10.46
N GLU A 85 -9.31 -17.73 9.31
CA GLU A 85 -9.60 -18.33 8.00
C GLU A 85 -8.38 -19.08 7.47
N THR A 86 -8.58 -20.20 6.78
CA THR A 86 -7.52 -20.91 6.06
C THR A 86 -7.44 -20.41 4.62
N LEU A 87 -6.27 -19.93 4.20
CA LEU A 87 -5.96 -19.64 2.80
C LEU A 87 -5.11 -20.76 2.20
N ASP A 88 -5.43 -21.16 0.97
CA ASP A 88 -4.64 -22.14 0.21
C ASP A 88 -3.25 -21.61 -0.16
N GLU A 89 -3.12 -20.30 -0.35
CA GLU A 89 -1.89 -19.64 -0.78
C GLU A 89 -1.60 -18.39 0.07
N ILE A 90 -0.33 -18.23 0.48
CA ILE A 90 0.12 -17.04 1.21
C ILE A 90 0.34 -15.91 0.19
N PRO A 91 -0.27 -14.73 0.39
CA PRO A 91 -0.04 -13.57 -0.47
C PRO A 91 1.45 -13.21 -0.52
N THR A 92 1.97 -13.01 -1.72
CA THR A 92 3.38 -12.62 -1.94
C THR A 92 3.64 -11.19 -1.49
N CYS A 93 2.62 -10.33 -1.50
CA CYS A 93 2.75 -8.90 -1.29
C CYS A 93 1.53 -8.28 -0.58
N PRO A 94 1.11 -8.72 0.62
CA PRO A 94 -0.08 -8.16 1.28
C PRO A 94 0.02 -6.64 1.48
N VAL A 95 -1.03 -5.91 1.07
CA VAL A 95 -1.06 -4.44 1.10
C VAL A 95 -2.27 -3.93 1.86
N ILE A 96 -2.03 -3.03 2.82
CA ILE A 96 -3.05 -2.15 3.38
C ILE A 96 -2.93 -0.75 2.78
N VAL A 97 -4.04 -0.17 2.36
CA VAL A 97 -4.10 1.09 1.62
C VAL A 97 -4.82 2.14 2.44
N PHE A 98 -4.20 3.29 2.65
CA PHE A 98 -4.80 4.46 3.28
C PHE A 98 -4.99 5.54 2.23
N ILE A 99 -6.21 6.00 2.02
CA ILE A 99 -6.54 6.99 0.99
C ILE A 99 -7.24 8.16 1.65
N ASN A 100 -6.81 9.39 1.36
CA ASN A 100 -7.61 10.56 1.67
C ASN A 100 -8.51 10.85 0.46
N SER A 101 -9.79 10.47 0.54
CA SER A 101 -10.75 10.58 -0.57
C SER A 101 -10.97 12.01 -1.06
N ARG A 102 -10.64 13.02 -0.24
CA ARG A 102 -10.77 14.45 -0.59
C ARG A 102 -9.54 15.02 -1.29
N SER A 103 -8.43 14.28 -1.37
CA SER A 103 -7.20 14.75 -2.01
C SER A 103 -7.28 14.72 -3.53
N GLY A 104 -6.50 15.59 -4.19
CA GLY A 104 -6.32 15.57 -5.65
C GLY A 104 -7.54 15.98 -6.47
N GLY A 105 -8.51 16.72 -5.91
CA GLY A 105 -9.65 17.23 -6.68
C GLY A 105 -10.55 16.12 -7.23
N GLN A 106 -11.03 15.23 -6.33
CA GLN A 106 -11.86 14.03 -6.60
C GLN A 106 -11.10 12.75 -6.98
N LEU A 107 -9.84 12.85 -7.41
CA LEU A 107 -9.01 11.68 -7.71
C LEU A 107 -8.92 10.70 -6.52
N GLY A 108 -8.85 11.19 -5.28
CA GLY A 108 -8.83 10.32 -4.09
C GLY A 108 -10.11 9.49 -3.92
N GLY A 109 -11.27 10.04 -4.30
CA GLY A 109 -12.55 9.34 -4.23
C GLY A 109 -12.66 8.24 -5.28
N GLU A 110 -12.27 8.54 -6.51
CA GLU A 110 -12.20 7.54 -7.59
C GLU A 110 -11.22 6.42 -7.25
N LEU A 111 -10.04 6.78 -6.74
CA LEU A 111 -9.03 5.82 -6.31
C LEU A 111 -9.53 4.92 -5.19
N LEU A 112 -10.27 5.47 -4.21
CA LEU A 112 -10.88 4.69 -3.13
C LEU A 112 -11.84 3.62 -3.66
N VAL A 113 -12.71 3.99 -4.61
CA VAL A 113 -13.66 3.05 -5.24
C VAL A 113 -12.88 1.95 -5.96
N THR A 114 -11.92 2.33 -6.80
CA THR A 114 -11.11 1.41 -7.59
C THR A 114 -10.35 0.40 -6.72
N TYR A 115 -9.68 0.86 -5.65
CA TYR A 115 -9.01 -0.04 -4.72
C TYR A 115 -10.00 -0.97 -4.00
N ARG A 116 -11.17 -0.49 -3.57
CA ARG A 116 -12.19 -1.34 -2.90
C ARG A 116 -12.82 -2.39 -3.83
N THR A 117 -12.81 -2.18 -5.15
CA THR A 117 -13.26 -3.17 -6.14
C THR A 117 -12.23 -4.29 -6.36
N LEU A 118 -10.94 -3.97 -6.26
CA LEU A 118 -9.85 -4.88 -6.65
C LEU A 118 -9.14 -5.55 -5.47
N LEU A 119 -9.27 -4.95 -4.28
CA LEU A 119 -8.75 -5.44 -3.02
C LEU A 119 -9.88 -5.79 -2.06
N ASN A 120 -9.54 -6.47 -0.96
CA ASN A 120 -10.45 -6.57 0.17
C ASN A 120 -10.87 -5.16 0.63
N LYS A 121 -12.18 -4.84 0.62
CA LYS A 121 -12.69 -3.53 1.05
C LYS A 121 -12.20 -3.10 2.44
N ASN A 122 -11.96 -4.06 3.34
CA ASN A 122 -11.51 -3.78 4.69
C ASN A 122 -10.02 -3.40 4.75
N GLN A 123 -9.23 -3.77 3.73
CA GLN A 123 -7.81 -3.39 3.61
C GLN A 123 -7.62 -2.04 2.91
N VAL A 124 -8.71 -1.36 2.53
CA VAL A 124 -8.71 -0.04 1.91
C VAL A 124 -9.44 0.96 2.80
N ILE A 125 -8.66 1.80 3.46
CA ILE A 125 -9.09 2.71 4.51
C ILE A 125 -9.22 4.12 3.95
N ASP A 126 -10.42 4.69 4.03
CA ASP A 126 -10.59 6.13 3.85
C ASP A 126 -10.18 6.86 5.14
N LEU A 127 -9.17 7.71 5.03
CA LEU A 127 -8.65 8.54 6.11
C LEU A 127 -9.63 9.63 6.56
N GLY A 128 -10.63 9.96 5.74
CA GLY A 128 -11.77 10.79 6.13
C GLY A 128 -12.76 10.06 7.04
N GLU A 129 -12.79 8.72 7.00
CA GLU A 129 -13.69 7.88 7.81
C GLU A 129 -13.00 7.35 9.07
N LYS A 130 -11.76 6.85 8.96
CA LYS A 130 -11.01 6.24 10.05
C LYS A 130 -9.59 6.78 10.13
N ALA A 131 -9.22 7.25 11.32
CA ALA A 131 -7.86 7.69 11.59
C ALA A 131 -6.86 6.52 11.49
N PRO A 132 -5.66 6.74 10.91
CA PRO A 132 -4.69 5.68 10.67
C PRO A 132 -4.15 5.07 11.97
N GLU A 133 -4.06 5.85 13.05
CA GLU A 133 -3.63 5.37 14.37
C GLU A 133 -4.55 4.29 14.93
N LYS A 134 -5.86 4.48 14.82
CA LYS A 134 -6.84 3.48 15.28
C LYS A 134 -6.72 2.19 14.47
N VAL A 135 -6.58 2.30 13.15
CA VAL A 135 -6.45 1.14 12.27
C VAL A 135 -5.15 0.39 12.52
N LEU A 136 -4.02 1.08 12.60
CA LEU A 136 -2.72 0.44 12.77
C LEU A 136 -2.56 -0.15 14.18
N HIS A 137 -3.04 0.50 15.24
CA HIS A 137 -3.06 -0.10 16.58
C HIS A 137 -3.86 -1.40 16.59
N GLN A 138 -5.05 -1.40 15.98
CA GLN A 138 -5.89 -2.59 15.91
C GLN A 138 -5.22 -3.70 15.08
N LEU A 139 -4.66 -3.36 13.91
CA LEU A 139 -4.00 -4.31 13.03
C LEU A 139 -2.81 -5.00 13.72
N TYR A 140 -1.94 -4.24 14.40
CA TYR A 140 -0.80 -4.81 15.11
C TYR A 140 -1.22 -5.57 16.38
N PHE A 141 -2.25 -5.11 17.08
CA PHE A 141 -2.85 -5.87 18.18
C PHE A 141 -3.38 -7.23 17.70
N ASN A 142 -4.05 -7.26 16.55
CA ASN A 142 -4.55 -8.50 15.94
C ASN A 142 -3.39 -9.43 15.54
N PHE A 143 -2.32 -8.91 14.93
CA PHE A 143 -1.13 -9.72 14.64
C PHE A 143 -0.55 -10.36 15.91
N ASP A 144 -0.42 -9.59 17.00
CA ASP A 144 0.10 -10.12 18.27
C ASP A 144 -0.83 -11.18 18.89
N LYS A 145 -2.16 -10.97 18.82
CA LYS A 145 -3.16 -11.93 19.27
C LYS A 145 -3.06 -13.24 18.49
N HIS A 146 -3.02 -13.16 17.16
CA HIS A 146 -2.96 -14.33 16.27
C HIS A 146 -1.61 -15.05 16.36
N HIS A 147 -0.51 -14.31 16.54
CA HIS A 147 0.81 -14.89 16.79
C HIS A 147 0.83 -15.76 18.06
N LYS A 148 0.20 -15.29 19.15
CA LYS A 148 0.06 -16.06 20.41
C LYS A 148 -0.80 -17.32 20.23
N ASN A 149 -1.74 -17.29 19.29
CA ASN A 149 -2.61 -18.42 18.96
C ASN A 149 -1.98 -19.41 17.95
N GLY A 150 -0.75 -19.18 17.50
CA GLY A 150 -0.04 -20.07 16.59
C GLY A 150 -0.40 -19.89 15.11
N ASP A 151 -1.00 -18.76 14.74
CA ASP A 151 -1.35 -18.47 13.34
C ASP A 151 -0.10 -18.11 12.50
N ASN A 152 0.36 -19.10 11.73
CA ASN A 152 1.49 -18.95 10.82
C ASN A 152 1.19 -18.03 9.63
N LEU A 153 -0.07 -17.98 9.16
CA LEU A 153 -0.47 -17.12 8.04
C LEU A 153 -0.37 -15.66 8.44
N ALA A 154 -0.92 -15.28 9.60
CA ALA A 154 -0.82 -13.92 10.13
C ALA A 154 0.66 -13.50 10.33
N ALA A 155 1.51 -14.39 10.85
CA ALA A 155 2.93 -14.10 11.02
C ALA A 155 3.67 -13.88 9.68
N GLN A 156 3.30 -14.62 8.63
CA GLN A 156 3.87 -14.42 7.29
C GLN A 156 3.36 -13.13 6.63
N ILE A 157 2.07 -12.81 6.81
CA ILE A 157 1.48 -11.58 6.32
C ILE A 157 2.14 -10.37 6.98
N GLN A 158 2.31 -10.36 8.30
CA GLN A 158 2.96 -9.28 9.03
C GLN A 158 4.38 -9.00 8.52
N LYS A 159 5.16 -10.05 8.24
CA LYS A 159 6.54 -9.93 7.72
C LYS A 159 6.61 -9.36 6.30
N LYS A 160 5.59 -9.60 5.48
CA LYS A 160 5.53 -9.15 4.08
C LYS A 160 4.67 -7.91 3.87
N LEU A 161 4.02 -7.43 4.93
CA LEU A 161 3.05 -6.33 4.90
C LEU A 161 3.68 -5.06 4.34
N ARG A 162 2.91 -4.38 3.49
CA ARG A 162 3.26 -3.07 2.94
C ARG A 162 2.10 -2.12 3.12
N ILE A 163 2.44 -0.84 3.23
CA ILE A 163 1.45 0.23 3.34
C ILE A 163 1.53 1.11 2.10
N ILE A 164 0.38 1.38 1.49
CA ILE A 164 0.23 2.45 0.50
C ILE A 164 -0.52 3.60 1.17
N VAL A 165 -0.04 4.83 0.97
CA VAL A 165 -0.76 6.03 1.37
C VAL A 165 -1.01 6.95 0.18
N ALA A 166 -2.26 7.18 -0.15
CA ALA A 166 -2.67 8.06 -1.24
C ALA A 166 -3.19 9.38 -0.70
N GLY A 167 -2.54 10.48 -1.09
CA GLY A 167 -2.85 11.82 -0.60
C GLY A 167 -1.73 12.81 -0.90
N GLY A 168 -1.87 14.03 -0.37
CA GLY A 168 -0.78 15.02 -0.37
C GLY A 168 0.22 14.80 0.78
N ASP A 169 1.20 15.70 0.89
CA ASP A 169 2.26 15.66 1.91
C ASP A 169 1.72 15.57 3.33
N GLY A 170 0.66 16.31 3.67
CA GLY A 170 0.05 16.27 5.00
C GLY A 170 -0.51 14.88 5.34
N THR A 171 -1.11 14.21 4.36
CA THR A 171 -1.66 12.86 4.51
C THR A 171 -0.55 11.82 4.70
N ALA A 172 0.46 11.85 3.84
CA ALA A 172 1.60 10.94 3.96
C ALA A 172 2.40 11.21 5.24
N GLY A 173 2.67 12.47 5.58
CA GLY A 173 3.34 12.87 6.81
C GLY A 173 2.59 12.44 8.07
N TRP A 174 1.26 12.53 8.07
CA TRP A 174 0.43 12.06 9.17
C TRP A 174 0.57 10.55 9.39
N LEU A 175 0.45 9.74 8.34
CA LEU A 175 0.62 8.28 8.44
C LEU A 175 2.04 7.89 8.88
N LEU A 176 3.09 8.52 8.32
CA LEU A 176 4.48 8.30 8.73
C LEU A 176 4.73 8.73 10.18
N GLY A 177 4.01 9.75 10.64
CA GLY A 177 3.91 10.15 12.05
C GLY A 177 3.48 8.98 12.91
N VAL A 178 2.28 8.48 12.65
CA VAL A 178 1.68 7.36 13.36
C VAL A 178 2.57 6.11 13.35
N VAL A 179 3.06 5.67 12.19
CA VAL A 179 3.91 4.46 12.11
C VAL A 179 5.18 4.60 12.94
N SER A 180 5.75 5.81 13.00
CA SER A 180 6.91 6.09 13.85
C SER A 180 6.59 6.03 15.34
N ASP A 181 5.39 6.43 15.72
CA ASP A 181 4.96 6.49 17.14
C ASP A 181 4.59 5.10 17.67
N LEU A 182 4.21 4.16 16.79
CA LEU A 182 3.99 2.74 17.12
C LEU A 182 5.25 2.03 17.60
N LYS A 183 6.46 2.57 17.34
CA LYS A 183 7.76 1.98 17.75
C LYS A 183 7.89 0.49 17.40
N LEU A 184 7.41 0.11 16.22
CA LEU A 184 7.48 -1.26 15.73
C LEU A 184 8.94 -1.72 15.60
N ALA A 185 9.24 -2.96 15.99
CA ALA A 185 10.58 -3.54 15.83
C ALA A 185 11.04 -3.53 14.36
N HIS A 186 10.10 -3.79 13.45
CA HIS A 186 10.28 -3.68 12.01
C HIS A 186 9.08 -2.95 11.40
N ALA A 187 9.27 -1.68 11.04
CA ALA A 187 8.24 -0.92 10.35
C ALA A 187 8.05 -1.47 8.92
N PRO A 188 6.79 -1.63 8.45
CA PRO A 188 6.52 -2.12 7.11
C PRO A 188 6.98 -1.08 6.08
N PRO A 189 7.38 -1.49 4.87
CA PRO A 189 7.66 -0.55 3.79
C PRO A 189 6.41 0.29 3.46
N ILE A 190 6.62 1.58 3.19
CA ILE A 190 5.55 2.54 2.90
C ILE A 190 5.79 3.17 1.55
N ALA A 191 4.80 3.10 0.66
CA ALA A 191 4.75 3.82 -0.60
C ALA A 191 3.76 4.98 -0.51
N THR A 192 4.13 6.13 -1.06
CA THR A 192 3.22 7.29 -1.19
C THR A 192 2.70 7.37 -2.61
N VAL A 193 1.37 7.42 -2.77
CA VAL A 193 0.69 7.75 -4.03
C VAL A 193 0.32 9.24 -3.97
N PRO A 194 1.07 10.11 -4.67
CA PRO A 194 0.81 11.54 -4.66
C PRO A 194 -0.56 11.87 -5.28
N LEU A 195 -1.42 12.56 -4.53
CA LEU A 195 -2.71 13.06 -5.03
C LEU A 195 -2.75 14.60 -4.97
N GLY A 196 -2.69 15.25 -6.14
CA GLY A 196 -2.79 16.71 -6.30
C GLY A 196 -1.46 17.41 -6.64
N THR A 197 -1.47 18.74 -6.61
CA THR A 197 -0.31 19.60 -6.96
C THR A 197 0.47 20.01 -5.71
N GLY A 198 1.70 19.52 -5.55
CA GLY A 198 2.60 19.92 -4.45
C GLY A 198 3.04 18.78 -3.53
N ASN A 199 3.60 17.71 -4.10
CA ASN A 199 4.11 16.57 -3.34
C ASN A 199 5.59 16.75 -3.03
N ASN A 200 5.92 17.47 -1.98
CA ASN A 200 7.30 17.73 -1.54
C ASN A 200 7.83 16.66 -0.59
N LEU A 201 6.97 15.80 -0.02
CA LEU A 201 7.40 14.77 0.93
C LEU A 201 8.44 13.82 0.33
N PRO A 202 8.27 13.30 -0.89
CA PRO A 202 9.31 12.50 -1.53
C PRO A 202 10.64 13.28 -1.64
N PHE A 203 10.60 14.55 -2.02
CA PHE A 203 11.82 15.38 -2.10
C PHE A 203 12.44 15.62 -0.71
N ALA A 204 11.63 15.87 0.33
CA ALA A 204 12.08 16.17 1.69
C ALA A 204 12.72 14.97 2.40
N PHE A 205 12.25 13.76 2.11
CA PHE A 205 12.86 12.51 2.58
C PHE A 205 14.03 12.03 1.71
N GLY A 206 14.37 12.75 0.63
CA GLY A 206 15.42 12.39 -0.32
C GLY A 206 15.06 11.16 -1.15
N TRP A 207 13.77 10.94 -1.36
CA TRP A 207 13.16 9.90 -2.19
C TRP A 207 13.14 10.30 -3.66
N VAL A 208 13.16 11.61 -3.94
CA VAL A 208 13.24 12.18 -5.28
C VAL A 208 14.40 13.20 -5.31
N ARG A 209 15.35 13.04 -6.24
CA ARG A 209 16.44 13.99 -6.55
C ARG A 209 16.19 14.65 -7.89
#